data_AF-A0A3D0Z1I1-F1
#
_entry.id   AF-A0A3D0Z1I1-F1
#
_cell.length_a   1.000
_cell.length_b   1.000
_cell.length_c   1.000
_cell.angle_alpha   90.00
_cell.angle_beta   90.00
_cell.angle_gamma   90.00
#
_symmetry.space_group_name_H-M   'P 1'
#
loop_
_entity.id
_entity.type
_entity.pdbx_description
1 polymer ?
#
loop_
_entity_poly.entity_id
_entity_poly.type
_entity_poly.pdbx_seq_one_letter_code
_entity_poly.pdbx_strand_id
1 'polypeptide(L)'
;MNFTTHALVGAALGAHVGSPAAAIATGLTSHLVLDLIPHHDVTDWRGALLDVSVGAATFYLLRSCLAAAGWWGAVAATAPDLEVGLRHFGLWRGRCGFPTHNGDHLHGRWPPIAGTLIQFPFALASLAFILLG
;
A
#
# COMPACT_ATOMS: atom_id res chain seq x y z
N MET A 1 -4.06 -7.60 -0.51
CA MET A 1 -4.09 -6.17 -0.74
C MET A 1 -4.41 -5.43 0.56
N ASN A 2 -3.46 -4.60 1.01
CA ASN A 2 -3.62 -3.57 2.05
C ASN A 2 -3.21 -2.20 1.46
N PHE A 3 -3.94 -1.80 0.43
CA PHE A 3 -3.68 -0.63 -0.40
C PHE A 3 -3.52 0.64 0.45
N THR A 4 -4.40 0.85 1.44
CA THR A 4 -4.35 2.05 2.29
C THR A 4 -3.02 2.16 3.05
N THR A 5 -2.53 1.07 3.63
CA THR A 5 -1.26 1.05 4.37
C THR A 5 -0.08 1.31 3.42
N HIS A 6 -0.06 0.65 2.26
CA HIS A 6 0.98 0.87 1.24
C HIS A 6 1.01 2.32 0.76
N ALA A 7 -0.16 2.91 0.48
CA ALA A 7 -0.27 4.31 0.07
C ALA A 7 0.32 5.25 1.12
N LEU A 8 -0.06 5.08 2.39
CA LEU A 8 0.40 5.95 3.48
C LEU A 8 1.90 5.82 3.73
N VAL A 9 2.44 4.60 3.80
CA VAL A 9 3.87 4.38 4.03
C VAL A 9 4.70 4.89 2.85
N GLY A 10 4.27 4.61 1.62
CA GLY A 10 4.90 5.16 0.42
C GLY A 10 4.88 6.69 0.40
N ALA A 11 3.76 7.30 0.77
CA ALA A 11 3.63 8.76 0.85
C ALA A 11 4.59 9.37 1.87
N ALA A 12 4.65 8.79 3.07
CA ALA A 12 5.53 9.26 4.14
C ALA A 12 7.00 9.13 3.77
N LEU A 13 7.43 7.97 3.24
CA LEU A 13 8.81 7.78 2.80
C LEU A 13 9.17 8.68 1.62
N GLY A 14 8.24 8.85 0.67
CA GLY A 14 8.42 9.78 -0.46
C GLY A 14 8.59 11.23 0.01
N ALA A 15 7.78 11.67 0.96
CA ALA A 15 7.91 12.99 1.57
C ALA A 15 9.25 13.13 2.31
N HIS A 16 9.70 12.10 3.03
CA HIS A 16 10.96 12.11 3.75
C HIS A 16 12.19 12.23 2.84
N VAL A 17 12.22 11.50 1.71
CA VAL A 17 13.37 11.53 0.79
C VAL A 17 13.38 12.75 -0.13
N GLY A 18 12.24 13.42 -0.33
CA GLY A 18 12.12 14.68 -1.07
C GLY A 18 12.38 14.64 -2.58
N SER A 19 12.97 13.56 -3.11
CA SER A 19 13.25 13.34 -4.53
C SER A 19 12.25 12.37 -5.16
N PRO A 20 11.59 12.70 -6.29
CA PRO A 20 10.68 11.78 -6.99
C PRO A 20 11.29 10.43 -7.33
N ALA A 21 12.54 10.41 -7.83
CA ALA A 21 13.20 9.15 -8.19
C ALA A 21 13.49 8.28 -6.95
N ALA A 22 13.98 8.90 -5.87
CA ALA A 22 14.18 8.20 -4.60
C ALA A 22 12.85 7.72 -4.02
N ALA A 23 11.79 8.52 -4.13
CA ALA A 23 10.45 8.18 -3.65
C ALA A 23 9.85 6.97 -4.38
N ILE A 24 10.06 6.86 -5.70
CA ILE A 24 9.63 5.66 -6.45
C ILE A 24 10.36 4.43 -5.92
N ALA A 25 11.68 4.51 -5.75
CA ALA A 25 12.49 3.40 -5.27
C ALA A 25 12.10 3.00 -3.83
N THR A 26 11.95 3.96 -2.93
CA THR A 26 11.52 3.68 -1.54
C THR A 26 10.09 3.21 -1.47
N GLY A 27 9.18 3.71 -2.32
CA GLY A 27 7.80 3.26 -2.42
C GLY A 27 7.71 1.78 -2.79
N LEU A 28 8.35 1.35 -3.88
CA LEU A 28 8.40 -0.05 -4.29
C LEU A 28 9.06 -0.95 -3.24
N THR A 29 10.15 -0.47 -2.62
CA THR A 29 10.83 -1.21 -1.55
C THR A 29 9.94 -1.38 -0.34
N SER A 30 9.22 -0.31 0.05
CA SER A 30 8.33 -0.33 1.21
C SER A 30 7.15 -1.29 1.01
N HIS A 31 6.61 -1.38 -0.20
CA HIS A 31 5.59 -2.37 -0.54
C HIS A 31 6.12 -3.79 -0.29
N LEU A 32 7.28 -4.12 -0.85
CA LEU A 32 7.89 -5.44 -0.66
C LEU A 32 8.10 -5.76 0.83
N VAL A 33 8.60 -4.79 1.60
CA VAL A 33 8.81 -4.97 3.05
C VAL A 33 7.49 -5.17 3.80
N LEU A 34 6.47 -4.37 3.52
CA LEU A 34 5.16 -4.46 4.18
C LEU A 34 4.45 -5.78 3.85
N ASP A 35 4.65 -6.29 2.63
CA ASP A 35 4.14 -7.60 2.23
C ASP A 35 4.79 -8.76 2.96
N LEU A 36 6.03 -8.60 3.42
CA LEU A 36 6.73 -9.60 4.24
C LEU A 36 6.31 -9.53 5.71
N ILE A 37 5.75 -8.40 6.16
CA ILE A 37 5.20 -8.26 7.51
C ILE A 37 3.87 -9.02 7.57
N PRO A 38 3.66 -9.88 8.58
CA PRO A 38 2.38 -10.53 8.85
C PRO A 38 1.15 -9.64 8.66
N HIS A 39 0.31 -9.96 7.67
CA HIS A 39 -0.91 -9.22 7.40
C HIS A 39 -2.01 -10.10 6.81
N HIS A 40 -3.24 -9.56 6.86
CA HIS A 40 -4.41 -10.15 6.23
C HIS A 40 -4.73 -9.39 4.95
N ASP A 41 -4.99 -10.14 3.89
CA ASP A 41 -5.46 -9.58 2.64
C ASP A 41 -6.97 -9.65 2.53
N VAL A 42 -7.57 -8.60 1.97
CA VAL A 42 -8.94 -8.65 1.47
C VAL A 42 -9.11 -9.82 0.50
N THR A 43 -10.11 -10.66 0.73
CA THR A 43 -10.29 -11.91 -0.03
C THR A 43 -11.27 -11.79 -1.19
N ASP A 44 -12.06 -10.70 -1.23
CA ASP A 44 -13.07 -10.45 -2.24
C ASP A 44 -12.99 -9.04 -2.85
N TRP A 45 -13.73 -8.83 -3.94
CA TRP A 45 -13.76 -7.54 -4.65
C TRP A 45 -14.37 -6.41 -3.82
N ARG A 46 -15.23 -6.71 -2.84
CA ARG A 46 -15.89 -5.69 -2.01
C ARG A 46 -14.90 -5.11 -1.01
N GLY A 47 -14.14 -5.98 -0.37
CA GLY A 47 -13.03 -5.60 0.50
C GLY A 47 -11.96 -4.83 -0.27
N ALA A 48 -11.59 -5.31 -1.46
CA ALA A 48 -10.64 -4.60 -2.32
C ALA A 48 -11.15 -3.21 -2.73
N LEU A 49 -12.42 -3.09 -3.12
CA LEU A 49 -13.03 -1.81 -3.45
C LEU A 49 -13.06 -0.87 -2.25
N LEU A 50 -13.42 -1.38 -1.06
CA LEU A 50 -13.46 -0.59 0.16
C LEU A 50 -12.07 -0.05 0.52
N ASP A 51 -11.06 -0.92 0.53
CA ASP A 51 -9.68 -0.55 0.88
C ASP A 51 -9.10 0.48 -0.12
N VAL A 52 -9.27 0.26 -1.43
CA VAL A 52 -8.84 1.25 -2.44
C VAL A 52 -9.59 2.57 -2.28
N SER A 53 -10.90 2.53 -1.99
CA SER A 53 -11.69 3.75 -1.80
C SER A 53 -11.25 4.53 -0.56
N VAL A 54 -10.98 3.84 0.54
CA VAL A 54 -10.47 4.45 1.78
C VAL A 54 -9.07 5.02 1.57
N GLY A 55 -8.18 4.28 0.93
CA GLY A 55 -6.84 4.74 0.60
C GLY A 55 -6.86 5.95 -0.31
N ALA A 56 -7.63 5.90 -1.41
CA ALA A 56 -7.77 7.01 -2.35
C ALA A 56 -8.40 8.25 -1.71
N ALA A 57 -9.44 8.08 -0.88
CA ALA A 57 -10.06 9.19 -0.14
C ALA A 57 -9.07 9.81 0.86
N THR A 58 -8.39 8.99 1.65
CA THR A 58 -7.33 9.44 2.57
C THR A 58 -6.27 10.24 1.83
N PHE A 59 -5.77 9.70 0.72
CA PHE A 59 -4.73 10.32 -0.07
C PHE A 59 -5.18 11.62 -0.73
N TYR A 60 -6.43 11.67 -1.23
CA TYR A 60 -7.03 12.90 -1.72
C TYR A 60 -7.15 13.96 -0.62
N LEU A 61 -7.51 13.59 0.62
CA LEU A 61 -7.58 14.52 1.74
C LEU A 61 -6.19 15.06 2.12
N LEU A 62 -5.15 14.23 2.02
CA LEU A 62 -3.76 14.61 2.30
C LEU A 62 -3.07 15.37 1.15
N ARG A 63 -3.75 15.63 0.03
CA ARG A 63 -3.14 16.19 -1.19
C ARG A 63 -2.35 17.48 -0.99
N SER A 64 -2.84 18.36 -0.11
CA SER A 64 -2.20 19.65 0.19
C SER A 64 -1.04 19.53 1.19
N CYS A 65 -0.93 18.40 1.87
CA CYS A 65 0.13 18.10 2.82
C CYS A 65 1.32 17.40 2.15
N LEU A 66 1.18 16.95 0.90
CA LEU A 66 2.19 16.16 0.21
C LEU A 66 2.88 16.93 -0.91
N ALA A 67 4.20 17.05 -0.81
CA ALA A 67 5.03 17.43 -1.94
C ALA A 67 5.02 16.36 -3.04
N ALA A 68 5.51 16.71 -4.24
CA ALA A 68 5.53 15.81 -5.40
C ALA A 68 6.22 14.46 -5.10
N ALA A 69 7.27 14.43 -4.28
CA ALA A 69 7.94 13.19 -3.91
C ALA A 69 7.04 12.26 -3.07
N GLY A 70 6.23 12.80 -2.15
CA GLY A 70 5.22 12.03 -1.42
C GLY A 70 4.19 11.41 -2.36
N TRP A 71 3.77 12.16 -3.39
CA TRP A 71 2.89 11.63 -4.44
C TRP A 71 3.47 10.41 -5.15
N TRP A 72 4.72 10.54 -5.62
CA TRP A 72 5.40 9.46 -6.31
C TRP A 72 5.66 8.25 -5.43
N GLY A 73 5.96 8.46 -4.14
CA GLY A 73 6.15 7.38 -3.18
C GLY A 73 4.87 6.56 -2.98
N ALA A 74 3.72 7.21 -2.81
CA ALA A 74 2.45 6.52 -2.64
C ALA A 74 2.02 5.76 -3.89
N VAL A 75 2.16 6.38 -5.07
CA VAL A 75 1.85 5.74 -6.36
C VAL A 75 2.74 4.52 -6.57
N ALA A 76 4.05 4.66 -6.32
CA ALA A 76 4.98 3.55 -6.48
C ALA A 76 4.72 2.42 -5.48
N ALA A 77 4.38 2.74 -4.23
CA ALA A 77 4.04 1.74 -3.22
C ALA A 77 2.72 1.02 -3.48
N THR A 78 1.79 1.60 -4.24
CA THR A 78 0.49 0.98 -4.54
C THR A 78 0.38 0.40 -5.95
N ALA A 79 1.28 0.76 -6.86
CA ALA A 79 1.28 0.23 -8.21
C ALA A 79 1.30 -1.31 -8.27
N PRO A 80 2.05 -2.04 -7.41
CA PRO A 80 2.00 -3.49 -7.41
C PRO A 80 0.63 -4.07 -7.04
N ASP A 81 -0.13 -3.42 -6.16
CA ASP A 81 -1.46 -3.87 -5.74
C ASP A 81 -2.47 -3.88 -6.89
N LEU A 82 -2.23 -3.12 -7.97
CA LEU A 82 -3.13 -3.06 -9.12
C LEU A 82 -3.36 -4.44 -9.73
N GLU A 83 -2.35 -5.30 -9.80
CA GLU A 83 -2.53 -6.64 -10.36
C GLU A 83 -3.43 -7.53 -9.47
N VAL A 84 -3.35 -7.37 -8.15
CA VAL A 84 -4.20 -8.06 -7.17
C VAL A 84 -5.64 -7.55 -7.27
N GLY A 85 -5.81 -6.22 -7.32
CA GLY A 85 -7.11 -5.59 -7.56
C GLY A 85 -7.77 -6.09 -8.85
N LEU A 86 -7.05 -6.05 -9.98
CA LEU A 86 -7.53 -6.54 -11.27
C LEU A 86 -7.95 -8.01 -11.22
N ARG A 87 -7.26 -8.85 -10.43
CA ARG A 87 -7.67 -10.24 -10.20
C ARG A 87 -8.97 -10.34 -9.41
N HIS A 88 -9.14 -9.58 -8.33
CA HIS A 88 -10.40 -9.57 -7.56
C HIS A 88 -11.60 -9.12 -8.40
N PHE A 89 -11.41 -8.18 -9.33
CA PHE A 89 -12.44 -7.75 -10.27
C PHE A 89 -12.62 -8.69 -11.47
N GLY A 90 -11.86 -9.78 -11.57
CA GLY A 90 -11.94 -10.73 -12.68
C GLY A 90 -11.41 -10.19 -14.02
N LEU A 91 -10.71 -9.06 -14.00
CA LEU A 91 -10.11 -8.39 -15.16
C LEU A 91 -8.73 -8.96 -15.52
N TRP A 92 -8.10 -9.66 -14.58
CA TRP A 92 -6.85 -10.39 -14.79
C TRP A 92 -6.99 -11.85 -14.33
N ARG A 93 -6.56 -12.79 -15.16
CA ARG A 93 -6.61 -14.23 -14.87
C ARG A 93 -5.23 -14.90 -14.82
N GLY A 94 -4.18 -14.17 -15.18
CA GLY A 94 -2.80 -14.65 -15.11
C GLY A 94 -2.26 -14.70 -13.68
N ARG A 95 -1.02 -15.18 -13.54
CA ARG A 95 -0.27 -15.03 -12.29
C ARG A 95 0.06 -13.55 -12.07
N CYS A 96 0.11 -13.15 -10.81
CA CYS A 96 0.67 -11.86 -10.42
C CYS A 96 2.18 -11.87 -10.69
N GLY A 97 2.71 -10.77 -11.21
CA GLY A 97 4.11 -10.61 -11.57
C GLY A 97 4.97 -10.01 -10.46
N PHE A 98 4.37 -9.28 -9.51
CA PHE A 98 5.13 -8.72 -8.41
C PHE A 98 5.61 -9.85 -7.46
N PRO A 99 6.86 -9.83 -6.99
CA PRO A 99 7.48 -10.97 -6.31
C PRO A 99 6.70 -11.53 -5.13
N THR A 100 6.03 -10.68 -4.34
CA THR A 100 5.28 -11.09 -3.14
C THR A 100 3.86 -11.60 -3.45
N HIS A 101 3.32 -11.31 -4.64
CA HIS A 101 1.96 -11.69 -5.04
C HIS A 101 1.89 -13.03 -5.81
N ASN A 102 3.03 -13.65 -6.11
CA ASN A 102 3.11 -14.85 -6.94
C ASN A 102 2.59 -16.13 -6.26
N GLY A 103 2.27 -16.08 -4.96
CA GLY A 103 1.73 -17.19 -4.17
C GLY A 103 2.76 -18.03 -3.43
N ASP A 104 4.06 -17.72 -3.58
CA ASP A 104 5.18 -18.48 -3.00
C ASP A 104 5.50 -18.08 -1.55
N HIS A 105 4.84 -17.03 -1.03
CA HIS A 105 5.03 -16.51 0.31
C HIS A 105 3.76 -16.64 1.15
N LEU A 106 3.88 -16.59 2.49
CA LEU A 106 2.75 -16.52 3.45
C LEU A 106 2.01 -15.16 3.42
N HIS A 107 2.04 -14.48 2.27
CA HIS A 107 1.46 -13.18 2.01
C HIS A 107 -0.06 -13.18 2.19
N GLY A 108 -0.58 -12.22 2.95
CA GLY A 108 -2.02 -12.02 3.12
C GLY A 108 -2.78 -13.08 3.92
N ARG A 109 -2.11 -14.11 4.47
CA ARG A 109 -2.79 -15.29 5.05
C ARG A 109 -3.06 -15.22 6.56
N TRP A 110 -2.70 -14.13 7.23
CA TRP A 110 -2.92 -14.02 8.67
C TRP A 110 -4.41 -13.86 9.01
N PRO A 111 -4.84 -14.25 10.23
CA PRO A 111 -6.21 -14.01 10.67
C PRO A 111 -6.55 -12.52 10.55
N PRO A 112 -7.77 -12.15 10.11
CA PRO A 112 -8.12 -10.77 9.78
C PRO A 112 -7.75 -9.75 10.85
N ILE A 113 -8.21 -9.98 12.09
CA ILE A 113 -7.98 -9.05 13.21
C ILE A 113 -6.48 -8.93 13.51
N ALA A 114 -5.76 -10.05 13.59
CA ALA A 114 -4.34 -10.04 13.91
C ALA A 114 -3.52 -9.36 12.81
N GLY A 115 -3.79 -9.70 11.54
CA GLY A 115 -3.09 -9.11 10.40
C GLY A 115 -3.33 -7.60 10.28
N THR A 116 -4.56 -7.14 10.49
CA THR A 116 -4.88 -5.70 10.49
C THR A 116 -4.20 -4.97 11.65
N LEU A 117 -4.24 -5.53 12.87
CA LEU A 117 -3.60 -4.91 14.04
C LEU A 117 -2.07 -4.78 13.89
N ILE A 118 -1.42 -5.67 13.14
CA ILE A 118 0.03 -5.59 12.89
C ILE A 118 0.36 -4.48 11.89
N GLN A 119 -0.46 -4.28 10.85
CA GLN A 119 -0.25 -3.24 9.84
C GLN A 119 -0.67 -1.84 10.31
N PHE A 120 -1.66 -1.76 11.21
CA PHE A 120 -2.25 -0.51 11.66
C PHE A 120 -1.24 0.52 12.23
N PRO A 121 -0.24 0.14 13.06
CA PRO A 121 0.78 1.07 13.54
C PRO A 121 1.59 1.74 12.43
N PHE A 122 1.88 1.02 11.32
CA PHE A 122 2.62 1.60 10.19
C PHE A 122 1.79 2.67 9.49
N ALA A 123 0.51 2.37 9.20
CA ALA A 123 -0.41 3.33 8.62
C ALA A 123 -0.57 4.58 9.52
N LEU A 124 -0.74 4.38 10.83
CA LEU A 124 -0.92 5.49 11.79
C LEU A 124 0.36 6.34 11.91
N ALA A 125 1.53 5.71 12.01
CA ALA A 125 2.81 6.43 12.09
C ALA A 125 3.08 7.24 10.82
N SER A 126 2.81 6.67 9.65
CA SER A 126 2.94 7.38 8.38
C SER A 126 1.96 8.54 8.24
N LEU A 127 0.71 8.36 8.65
CA LEU A 127 -0.27 9.45 8.69
C LEU A 127 0.18 10.58 9.63
N ALA A 128 0.64 10.25 10.83
CA ALA A 128 1.15 11.23 11.78
C ALA A 128 2.37 11.98 11.22
N PHE A 129 3.30 11.27 10.56
CA PHE A 129 4.45 11.89 9.90
C PHE A 129 4.03 12.88 8.82
N ILE A 130 3.08 12.52 7.96
CA ILE A 130 2.59 13.40 6.87
C ILE A 130 1.90 14.66 7.42
N LEU A 131 1.20 14.55 8.56
CA LEU A 131 0.44 15.66 9.13
C LEU A 131 1.27 16.60 10.02
N LEU A 132 2.34 16.08 10.63
CA LEU A 132 3.11 16.80 11.66
C LEU A 132 4.55 17.15 11.23
N GLY A 133 5.07 16.51 10.18
CA GLY A 133 6.40 16.77 9.62
C GLY A 133 6.37 17.79 8.51
#